data_AF-A0A9D9U3N3-F1
#
_entry.id   AF-A0A9D9U3N3-F1
#
_cell.length_a   1.000
_cell.length_b   1.000
_cell.length_c   1.000
_cell.angle_alpha   90.00
_cell.angle_beta   90.00
_cell.angle_gamma   90.00
#
_symmetry.space_group_name_H-M   'P 1'
#
loop_
_entity.id
_entity.type
_entity.pdbx_description
1 polymer ?
#
loop_
_entity_poly.entity_id
_entity_poly.type
_entity_poly.pdbx_seq_one_letter_code
_entity_poly.pdbx_strand_id
1 'polypeptide(L)'
;MKKYSFVLLPIVLLLSFSQATFAQKINAADMKKLQAKEDTLKEYSYYLNTDTLQEDRMVSDSVFTKVLVRALLVKNSFYYPFDSVLGISKIYSPDTSFRIITWSLTYDDYYSRQRGAIQMRTADGSLRLFPLRDVSEFTAKAEDSVRTRSNWIGAMYYNMIKTQHKGKNFYTLFGFDPFGVQSSMKWIEVLTFNEKREPVFGGPFFTYENDSIPKPPKYRIGVEFKKGARILANYIPEEEIILVDHLISETDQPELAWTFIPDGDQEGYKWENGKWVHINKVFTFKLQDGQAPNEDPILDAKGKKDEKKLQEKSDKNKKKDNEKVPINYDN
;
A
#
# COMPACT_ATOMS: atom_id res chain seq x y z
N MET A 1 -55.54 -54.44 -16.11
CA MET A 1 -55.32 -53.81 -14.78
C MET A 1 -53.83 -53.56 -14.58
N LYS A 2 -53.37 -52.31 -14.77
CA LYS A 2 -52.00 -51.86 -14.43
C LYS A 2 -52.16 -50.68 -13.47
N LYS A 3 -51.74 -50.87 -12.21
CA LYS A 3 -51.79 -49.86 -11.15
C LYS A 3 -50.57 -48.96 -11.28
N TYR A 4 -50.76 -47.67 -11.54
CA TYR A 4 -49.70 -46.68 -11.39
C TYR A 4 -49.71 -46.18 -9.94
N SER A 5 -48.62 -46.44 -9.22
CA SER A 5 -48.41 -45.99 -7.86
C SER A 5 -47.71 -44.62 -7.92
N PHE A 6 -48.39 -43.56 -7.52
CA PHE A 6 -47.79 -42.24 -7.35
C PHE A 6 -46.99 -42.23 -6.04
N VAL A 7 -45.67 -42.18 -6.15
CA VAL A 7 -44.77 -41.94 -5.01
C VAL A 7 -44.68 -40.43 -4.79
N LEU A 8 -45.29 -39.93 -3.73
CA LEU A 8 -45.11 -38.56 -3.25
C LEU A 8 -43.74 -38.44 -2.57
N LEU A 9 -42.83 -37.66 -3.17
CA LEU A 9 -41.53 -37.30 -2.60
C LEU A 9 -41.73 -36.15 -1.60
N PRO A 10 -41.33 -36.27 -0.32
CA PRO A 10 -41.40 -35.13 0.60
C PRO A 10 -40.29 -34.13 0.27
N ILE A 11 -40.69 -32.92 -0.08
CA ILE A 11 -39.80 -31.75 -0.23
C ILE A 11 -39.29 -31.39 1.17
N VAL A 12 -38.04 -31.76 1.46
CA VAL A 12 -37.31 -31.29 2.65
C VAL A 12 -36.92 -29.84 2.40
N LEU A 13 -37.69 -28.91 2.98
CA LEU A 13 -37.39 -27.49 2.99
C LEU A 13 -36.17 -27.26 3.90
N LEU A 14 -34.98 -27.16 3.33
CA LEU A 14 -33.76 -26.71 4.00
C LEU A 14 -33.93 -25.22 4.37
N LEU A 15 -34.46 -24.97 5.57
CA LEU A 15 -34.44 -23.66 6.22
C LEU A 15 -32.98 -23.23 6.39
N SER A 16 -32.53 -22.43 5.42
CA SER A 16 -31.26 -21.72 5.48
C SER A 16 -31.39 -20.66 6.58
N PHE A 17 -30.91 -20.98 7.78
CA PHE A 17 -30.68 -19.98 8.82
C PHE A 17 -29.60 -19.03 8.30
N SER A 18 -30.02 -17.95 7.65
CA SER A 18 -29.19 -16.79 7.39
C SER A 18 -28.77 -16.25 8.75
N GLN A 19 -27.61 -16.67 9.25
CA GLN A 19 -26.98 -15.98 10.36
C GLN A 19 -26.72 -14.56 9.87
N ALA A 20 -27.52 -13.62 10.38
CA ALA A 20 -27.24 -12.21 10.25
C ALA A 20 -25.81 -12.01 10.75
N THR A 21 -24.90 -11.71 9.84
CA THR A 21 -23.56 -11.26 10.18
C THR A 21 -23.74 -9.94 10.91
N PHE A 22 -23.77 -9.99 12.25
CA PHE A 22 -23.70 -8.79 13.06
C PHE A 22 -22.36 -8.14 12.73
N ALA A 23 -22.40 -7.09 11.90
CA ALA A 23 -21.30 -6.16 11.78
C ALA A 23 -20.95 -5.72 13.20
N GLN A 24 -19.71 -5.96 13.63
CA GLN A 24 -19.24 -5.60 14.96
C GLN A 24 -19.31 -4.08 15.09
N LYS A 25 -20.35 -3.58 15.76
CA LYS A 25 -20.52 -2.15 16.02
C LYS A 25 -19.74 -1.76 17.27
N ILE A 26 -19.05 -0.62 17.19
CA ILE A 26 -18.50 0.05 18.37
C ILE A 26 -19.69 0.58 19.18
N ASN A 27 -19.77 0.23 20.46
CA ASN A 27 -20.87 0.73 21.30
C ASN A 27 -20.68 2.23 21.60
N ALA A 28 -21.74 2.92 22.04
CA ALA A 28 -21.71 4.37 22.24
C ALA A 28 -20.68 4.83 23.29
N ALA A 29 -20.45 4.05 24.36
CA ALA A 29 -19.49 4.41 25.39
C ALA A 29 -18.05 4.30 24.88
N ASP A 30 -17.74 3.24 24.14
CA ASP A 30 -16.43 3.02 23.54
C ASP A 30 -16.17 3.99 22.38
N MET A 31 -17.20 4.37 21.63
CA MET A 31 -17.13 5.44 20.62
C MET A 31 -16.67 6.76 21.26
N LYS A 32 -17.30 7.17 22.37
CA LYS A 32 -16.89 8.39 23.10
C LYS A 32 -15.45 8.31 23.61
N LYS A 33 -15.00 7.15 24.09
CA LYS A 33 -13.60 6.94 24.51
C LYS A 33 -12.63 7.07 23.34
N LEU A 34 -12.99 6.57 22.17
CA LEU A 34 -12.17 6.65 20.96
C LEU A 34 -12.07 8.08 20.46
N GLN A 35 -13.18 8.82 20.39
CA GLN A 35 -13.21 10.23 20.02
C GLN A 35 -12.32 11.08 20.92
N ALA A 36 -12.46 10.96 22.25
CA ALA A 36 -11.62 11.71 23.19
C ALA A 36 -10.12 11.37 23.06
N LYS A 37 -9.78 10.12 22.71
CA LYS A 37 -8.39 9.74 22.44
C LYS A 37 -7.90 10.25 21.10
N GLU A 38 -8.77 10.26 20.08
CA GLU A 38 -8.46 10.82 18.77
C GLU A 38 -8.13 12.31 18.87
N ASP A 39 -8.86 13.08 19.68
CA ASP A 39 -8.56 14.49 19.91
C ASP A 39 -7.12 14.68 20.43
N THR A 40 -6.71 13.86 21.40
CA THR A 40 -5.33 13.86 21.91
C THR A 40 -4.33 13.38 20.85
N LEU A 41 -4.66 12.32 20.11
CA LEU A 41 -3.78 11.80 19.06
C LEU A 41 -3.56 12.83 17.96
N LYS A 42 -4.60 13.57 17.56
CA LYS A 42 -4.53 14.64 16.57
C LYS A 42 -3.54 15.71 16.99
N GLU A 43 -3.63 16.18 18.23
CA GLU A 43 -2.72 17.18 18.79
C GLU A 43 -1.26 16.69 18.79
N TYR A 44 -0.99 15.52 19.37
CA TYR A 44 0.38 15.01 19.44
C TYR A 44 0.92 14.54 18.10
N SER A 45 0.06 14.15 17.15
CA SER A 45 0.48 13.86 15.78
C SER A 45 0.91 15.13 15.05
N TYR A 46 0.21 16.26 15.29
CA TYR A 46 0.63 17.54 14.75
C TYR A 46 2.03 17.91 15.26
N TYR A 47 2.22 17.96 16.58
CA TYR A 47 3.50 18.29 17.22
C TYR A 47 4.64 17.33 16.83
N LEU A 48 4.37 16.03 16.78
CA LEU A 48 5.31 15.01 16.28
C LEU A 48 5.88 15.36 14.90
N ASN A 49 5.06 15.93 14.01
CA ASN A 49 5.42 16.22 12.63
C ASN A 49 5.94 17.66 12.41
N THR A 50 5.52 18.62 13.24
CA THR A 50 5.75 20.06 12.98
C THR A 50 6.62 20.78 14.00
N ASP A 51 6.83 20.22 15.20
CA ASP A 51 7.66 20.89 16.19
C ASP A 51 9.07 21.10 15.66
N THR A 52 9.65 22.26 15.95
CA THR A 52 10.99 22.63 15.49
C THR A 52 12.07 21.90 16.31
N LEU A 53 11.84 21.73 17.61
CA LEU A 53 12.79 21.09 18.52
C LEU A 53 12.64 19.56 18.51
N GLN A 54 13.78 18.87 18.49
CA GLN A 54 13.83 17.41 18.49
C GLN A 54 13.21 16.83 19.76
N GLU A 55 13.54 17.40 20.91
CA GLU A 55 13.06 16.97 22.22
C GLU A 55 11.53 16.99 22.31
N ASP A 56 10.89 18.00 21.73
CA ASP A 56 9.43 18.14 21.73
C ASP A 56 8.79 17.09 20.81
N ARG A 57 9.37 16.84 19.63
CA ARG A 57 8.94 15.72 18.77
C ARG A 57 9.08 14.37 19.47
N MET A 58 10.15 14.15 20.23
CA MET A 58 10.37 12.90 20.98
C MET A 58 9.38 12.74 22.15
N VAL A 59 9.07 13.83 22.87
CA VAL A 59 8.02 13.83 23.90
C VAL A 59 6.68 13.52 23.26
N SER A 60 6.36 14.15 22.14
CA SER A 60 5.15 13.93 21.36
C SER A 60 5.03 12.49 20.87
N ASP A 61 6.09 11.89 20.31
CA ASP A 61 6.13 10.45 19.95
C ASP A 61 5.81 9.55 21.14
N SER A 62 6.40 9.85 22.31
CA SER A 62 6.17 9.07 23.54
C SER A 62 4.71 9.13 23.99
N VAL A 63 4.12 10.33 24.01
CA VAL A 63 2.72 10.52 24.42
C VAL A 63 1.78 9.93 23.37
N PHE A 64 2.00 10.25 22.10
CA PHE A 64 1.25 9.71 20.96
C PHE A 64 1.20 8.19 20.99
N THR A 65 2.35 7.53 21.11
CA THR A 65 2.44 6.06 21.16
C THR A 65 1.61 5.48 22.31
N LYS A 66 1.73 6.06 23.51
CA LYS A 66 0.97 5.60 24.69
C LYS A 66 -0.54 5.77 24.51
N VAL A 67 -0.97 6.92 23.97
CA VAL A 67 -2.39 7.19 23.72
C VAL A 67 -2.92 6.28 22.62
N LEU A 68 -2.14 6.04 21.56
CA LEU A 68 -2.52 5.19 20.44
C LEU A 68 -2.76 3.76 20.93
N VAL A 69 -1.82 3.18 21.68
CA VAL A 69 -2.00 1.83 22.26
C VAL A 69 -3.25 1.77 23.16
N ARG A 70 -3.49 2.80 23.98
CA ARG A 70 -4.72 2.89 24.80
C ARG A 70 -5.99 3.02 23.97
N ALA A 71 -5.94 3.65 22.81
CA ALA A 71 -7.07 3.75 21.88
C ALA A 71 -7.32 2.40 21.19
N LEU A 72 -6.26 1.72 20.76
CA LEU A 72 -6.34 0.41 20.14
C LEU A 72 -6.82 -0.68 21.12
N LEU A 73 -6.61 -0.51 22.43
CA LEU A 73 -7.17 -1.38 23.47
C LEU A 73 -8.69 -1.30 23.62
N VAL A 74 -9.34 -0.23 23.12
CA VAL A 74 -10.81 -0.13 23.16
C VAL A 74 -11.41 -1.22 22.27
N LYS A 75 -12.46 -1.89 22.77
CA LYS A 75 -13.11 -2.98 22.05
C LYS A 75 -13.63 -2.51 20.69
N ASN A 76 -13.41 -3.30 19.65
CA ASN A 76 -13.76 -2.98 18.25
C ASN A 76 -13.04 -1.74 17.68
N SER A 77 -11.94 -1.25 18.29
CA SER A 77 -11.15 -0.11 17.79
C SER A 77 -10.61 -0.29 16.36
N PHE A 78 -10.51 -1.54 15.88
CA PHE A 78 -10.16 -1.85 14.50
C PHE A 78 -11.05 -1.12 13.48
N TYR A 79 -12.32 -0.88 13.80
CA TYR A 79 -13.28 -0.21 12.92
C TYR A 79 -13.29 1.30 13.07
N TYR A 80 -12.52 1.85 14.00
CA TYR A 80 -12.41 3.28 14.21
C TYR A 80 -11.26 3.83 13.36
N PRO A 81 -11.52 4.72 12.39
CA PRO A 81 -10.54 5.05 11.36
C PRO A 81 -9.45 6.03 11.81
N PHE A 82 -9.70 6.86 12.84
CA PHE A 82 -8.82 7.95 13.28
C PHE A 82 -8.53 8.99 12.17
N ASP A 83 -9.57 9.38 11.42
CA ASP A 83 -9.46 10.23 10.23
C ASP A 83 -8.87 11.62 10.52
N SER A 84 -9.08 12.16 11.73
CA SER A 84 -8.56 13.48 12.09
C SER A 84 -7.09 13.49 12.51
N VAL A 85 -6.49 12.30 12.70
CA VAL A 85 -5.07 12.15 13.05
C VAL A 85 -4.22 12.14 11.78
N LEU A 86 -3.85 13.32 11.31
CA LEU A 86 -3.03 13.52 10.10
C LEU A 86 -1.54 13.30 10.39
N GLY A 87 -0.71 13.18 9.35
CA GLY A 87 0.75 12.99 9.49
C GLY A 87 1.18 11.58 9.90
N ILE A 88 0.22 10.64 9.96
CA ILE A 88 0.49 9.20 10.12
C ILE A 88 -0.27 8.38 9.09
N SER A 89 0.33 7.27 8.68
CA SER A 89 -0.30 6.29 7.80
C SER A 89 -1.15 5.30 8.58
N LYS A 90 -2.33 4.97 8.04
CA LYS A 90 -3.33 4.05 8.60
C LYS A 90 -3.98 3.25 7.46
N ILE A 91 -3.31 2.23 6.96
CA ILE A 91 -3.76 1.49 5.78
C ILE A 91 -4.42 0.18 6.18
N TYR A 92 -5.68 0.01 5.78
CA TYR A 92 -6.37 -1.27 5.87
C TYR A 92 -5.92 -2.21 4.76
N SER A 93 -5.80 -3.50 5.07
CA SER A 93 -5.66 -4.49 4.03
C SER A 93 -6.91 -4.50 3.13
N PRO A 94 -6.78 -4.79 1.82
CA PRO A 94 -7.93 -4.82 0.91
C PRO A 94 -9.05 -5.78 1.31
N ASP A 95 -8.73 -6.79 2.14
CA ASP A 95 -9.70 -7.73 2.69
C ASP A 95 -10.12 -7.41 4.13
N THR A 96 -9.73 -6.25 4.67
CA THR A 96 -10.04 -5.77 6.03
C THR A 96 -9.65 -6.75 7.16
N SER A 97 -8.70 -7.65 6.91
CA SER A 97 -8.22 -8.62 7.89
C SER A 97 -7.24 -8.01 8.90
N PHE A 98 -6.55 -6.93 8.52
CA PHE A 98 -5.69 -6.14 9.40
C PHE A 98 -5.59 -4.70 8.88
N ARG A 99 -4.95 -3.85 9.67
CA ARG A 99 -4.43 -2.55 9.23
C ARG A 99 -3.01 -2.37 9.72
N ILE A 100 -2.23 -1.64 8.95
CA ILE A 100 -0.89 -1.21 9.33
C ILE A 100 -0.91 0.29 9.61
N ILE A 101 -0.36 0.66 10.77
CA ILE A 101 -0.25 2.05 11.21
C ILE A 101 1.24 2.36 11.26
N THR A 102 1.69 3.39 10.55
CA THR A 102 3.12 3.77 10.47
C THR A 102 3.30 5.28 10.51
N TRP A 103 4.39 5.73 11.14
CA TRP A 103 4.76 7.14 11.21
C TRP A 103 6.27 7.29 11.36
N SER A 104 6.78 8.47 11.01
CA SER A 104 8.20 8.82 11.16
C SER A 104 8.40 9.70 12.39
N LEU A 105 9.51 9.50 13.08
CA LEU A 105 10.06 10.44 14.04
C LEU A 105 11.37 10.97 13.47
N THR A 106 11.37 12.22 13.03
CA THR A 106 12.58 12.92 12.58
C THR A 106 13.33 13.44 13.79
N TYR A 107 14.56 13.00 14.01
CA TYR A 107 15.40 13.50 15.10
C TYR A 107 16.02 14.83 14.67
N ASP A 108 16.63 14.84 13.49
CA ASP A 108 17.25 16.01 12.86
C ASP A 108 17.20 15.85 11.33
N ASP A 109 17.88 16.72 10.60
CA ASP A 109 17.94 16.67 9.13
C ASP A 109 18.62 15.38 8.60
N TYR A 110 19.40 14.71 9.44
CA TYR A 110 20.21 13.54 9.09
C TYR A 110 19.49 12.23 9.34
N TYR A 111 18.60 12.21 10.34
CA TYR A 111 18.11 10.97 10.89
C TYR A 111 16.62 10.98 11.19
N SER A 112 15.93 10.01 10.59
CA SER A 112 14.56 9.65 10.91
C SER A 112 14.49 8.20 11.39
N ARG A 113 13.56 7.91 12.30
CA ARG A 113 13.23 6.54 12.70
C ARG A 113 11.76 6.27 12.45
N GLN A 114 11.46 5.15 11.82
CA GLN A 114 10.09 4.75 11.59
C GLN A 114 9.53 4.01 12.81
N ARG A 115 8.24 4.21 13.03
CA ARG A 115 7.43 3.51 14.00
C ARG A 115 6.31 2.80 13.26
N GLY A 116 5.89 1.65 13.78
CA GLY A 116 4.77 0.96 13.19
C GLY A 116 4.14 -0.08 14.09
N ALA A 117 2.90 -0.41 13.77
CA ALA A 117 2.23 -1.57 14.33
C ALA A 117 1.20 -2.12 13.34
N ILE A 118 1.03 -3.44 13.34
CA ILE A 118 -0.06 -4.12 12.63
C ILE A 118 -1.14 -4.47 13.64
N GLN A 119 -2.34 -3.95 13.46
CA GLN A 119 -3.52 -4.35 14.23
C GLN A 119 -4.34 -5.36 13.42
N MET A 120 -4.51 -6.56 13.97
CA MET A 120 -5.34 -7.59 13.37
C MET A 120 -6.81 -7.37 13.72
N ARG A 121 -7.70 -7.67 12.78
CA ARG A 121 -9.12 -7.80 13.06
C ARG A 121 -9.39 -9.06 13.88
N THR A 122 -10.17 -8.95 14.95
CA THR A 122 -10.50 -10.07 15.85
C THR A 122 -12.02 -10.28 15.93
N ALA A 123 -12.44 -11.54 16.11
CA ALA A 123 -13.86 -11.90 16.14
C ALA A 123 -14.59 -11.46 17.43
N ASP A 124 -13.85 -11.19 18.50
CA ASP A 124 -14.38 -10.67 19.77
C ASP A 124 -14.16 -9.16 19.93
N GLY A 125 -13.48 -8.52 18.98
CA GLY A 125 -13.13 -7.09 19.04
C GLY A 125 -11.96 -6.76 19.97
N SER A 126 -11.27 -7.77 20.52
CA SER A 126 -10.09 -7.56 21.38
C SER A 126 -8.87 -7.08 20.58
N LEU A 127 -7.95 -6.39 21.25
CA LEU A 127 -6.72 -5.95 20.61
C LEU A 127 -5.80 -7.14 20.33
N ARG A 128 -5.48 -7.36 19.06
CA ARG A 128 -4.33 -8.17 18.63
C ARG A 128 -3.38 -7.28 17.83
N LEU A 129 -2.23 -6.97 18.41
CA LEU A 129 -1.28 -5.98 17.91
C LEU A 129 0.12 -6.59 17.74
N PHE A 130 0.76 -6.30 16.61
CA PHE A 130 2.17 -6.59 16.37
C PHE A 130 2.93 -5.27 16.25
N PRO A 131 3.64 -4.81 17.30
CA PRO A 131 4.51 -3.66 17.17
C PRO A 131 5.66 -3.97 16.19
N LEU A 132 6.12 -2.99 15.43
CA LEU A 132 7.22 -3.14 14.49
C LEU A 132 8.44 -2.40 15.04
N ARG A 133 9.57 -3.10 15.12
CA ARG A 133 10.86 -2.52 15.49
C ARG A 133 11.66 -2.25 14.23
N ASP A 134 11.78 -0.97 13.91
CA ASP A 134 12.66 -0.48 12.86
C ASP A 134 14.13 -0.74 13.22
N VAL A 135 14.87 -1.32 12.28
CA VAL A 135 16.31 -1.57 12.36
C VAL A 135 17.05 -1.11 11.10
N SER A 136 16.43 -0.25 10.27
CA SER A 136 17.01 0.28 9.04
C SER A 136 18.41 0.85 9.26
N GLU A 137 18.59 1.65 10.32
CA GLU A 137 19.88 2.27 10.68
C GLU A 137 21.04 1.27 10.92
N PHE A 138 20.71 0.03 11.30
CA PHE A 138 21.68 -1.03 11.60
C PHE A 138 21.79 -2.06 10.47
N THR A 139 21.19 -1.78 9.31
CA THR A 139 21.08 -2.72 8.20
C THR A 139 21.88 -2.22 7.00
N ALA A 140 22.99 -2.88 6.69
CA ALA A 140 23.79 -2.56 5.50
C ALA A 140 23.11 -2.97 4.18
N LYS A 141 22.41 -4.11 4.19
CA LYS A 141 21.68 -4.64 3.03
C LYS A 141 20.24 -4.92 3.41
N ALA A 142 19.37 -3.99 3.06
CA ALA A 142 17.95 -4.15 3.33
C ALA A 142 17.30 -5.13 2.34
N GLU A 143 17.80 -5.30 1.12
CA GLU A 143 17.07 -6.00 0.04
C GLU A 143 17.27 -7.53 -0.04
N ASP A 144 18.04 -8.13 0.88
CA ASP A 144 18.58 -9.49 0.73
C ASP A 144 17.94 -10.57 1.62
N SER A 145 17.05 -10.18 2.54
CA SER A 145 16.64 -11.03 3.65
C SER A 145 15.20 -10.84 4.07
N VAL A 146 14.55 -11.92 4.52
CA VAL A 146 13.23 -11.86 5.16
C VAL A 146 13.37 -11.14 6.49
N ARG A 147 12.40 -10.28 6.80
CA ARG A 147 12.30 -9.58 8.08
C ARG A 147 11.03 -9.97 8.83
N THR A 148 11.06 -9.77 10.13
CA THR A 148 9.98 -10.01 11.09
C THR A 148 9.63 -8.70 11.77
N ARG A 149 8.62 -8.72 12.64
CA ARG A 149 8.28 -7.55 13.46
C ARG A 149 9.44 -7.02 14.33
N SER A 150 10.47 -7.82 14.60
CA SER A 150 11.58 -7.46 15.50
C SER A 150 12.80 -6.87 14.78
N ASN A 151 12.83 -6.94 13.45
CA ASN A 151 13.91 -6.47 12.60
C ASN A 151 13.37 -5.90 11.27
N TRP A 152 12.26 -5.17 11.37
CA TRP A 152 11.56 -4.56 10.25
C TRP A 152 12.39 -3.43 9.63
N ILE A 153 12.32 -3.28 8.30
CA ILE A 153 12.89 -2.12 7.60
C ILE A 153 11.81 -1.05 7.60
N GLY A 154 12.06 0.04 8.33
CA GLY A 154 11.10 1.10 8.53
C GLY A 154 10.63 1.76 7.24
N ALA A 155 9.31 1.92 7.10
CA ALA A 155 8.70 2.77 6.08
C ALA A 155 7.33 3.30 6.55
N MET A 156 6.99 4.52 6.13
CA MET A 156 5.61 5.02 6.16
C MET A 156 4.86 4.47 4.95
N TYR A 157 4.02 3.47 5.14
CA TYR A 157 3.29 2.87 4.03
C TYR A 157 2.21 3.82 3.51
N TYR A 158 2.10 4.03 2.21
CA TYR A 158 1.04 4.86 1.60
C TYR A 158 0.07 4.06 0.74
N ASN A 159 0.42 2.83 0.36
CA ASN A 159 -0.49 1.94 -0.35
C ASN A 159 -0.27 0.47 0.04
N MET A 160 -1.31 -0.34 -0.15
CA MET A 160 -1.28 -1.80 -0.01
C MET A 160 -2.20 -2.45 -1.02
N ILE A 161 -1.71 -3.47 -1.71
CA ILE A 161 -2.54 -4.35 -2.54
C ILE A 161 -2.50 -5.78 -2.03
N LYS A 162 -3.51 -6.56 -2.40
CA LYS A 162 -3.61 -7.97 -2.06
C LYS A 162 -3.62 -8.80 -3.33
N THR A 163 -2.73 -9.77 -3.40
CA THR A 163 -2.73 -10.83 -4.41
C THR A 163 -2.87 -12.20 -3.74
N GLN A 164 -3.22 -13.22 -4.51
CA GLN A 164 -3.37 -14.58 -3.99
C GLN A 164 -2.64 -15.57 -4.91
N HIS A 165 -2.01 -16.58 -4.31
CA HIS A 165 -1.46 -17.71 -5.06
C HIS A 165 -1.54 -18.98 -4.21
N LYS A 166 -2.05 -20.08 -4.79
CA LYS A 166 -2.23 -21.38 -4.11
C LYS A 166 -2.92 -21.25 -2.74
N GLY A 167 -3.97 -20.45 -2.67
CA GLY A 167 -4.75 -20.22 -1.43
C GLY A 167 -4.07 -19.31 -0.40
N LYS A 168 -2.81 -18.91 -0.58
CA LYS A 168 -2.10 -17.98 0.30
C LYS A 168 -2.27 -16.53 -0.17
N ASN A 169 -2.57 -15.64 0.77
CA ASN A 169 -2.64 -14.19 0.53
C ASN A 169 -1.25 -13.58 0.65
N PHE A 170 -0.96 -12.64 -0.25
CA PHE A 170 0.25 -11.82 -0.25
C PHE A 170 -0.18 -10.35 -0.29
N TYR A 171 0.40 -9.54 0.59
CA TYR A 171 0.07 -8.12 0.68
C TYR A 171 1.28 -7.32 0.24
N THR A 172 1.23 -6.67 -0.91
CA THR A 172 2.35 -5.84 -1.37
C THR A 172 2.16 -4.44 -0.82
N LEU A 173 3.14 -3.98 -0.06
CA LEU A 173 3.17 -2.70 0.62
C LEU A 173 4.06 -1.73 -0.15
N PHE A 174 3.62 -0.46 -0.22
CA PHE A 174 4.38 0.63 -0.81
C PHE A 174 4.64 1.67 0.27
N GLY A 175 5.90 1.95 0.54
CA GLY A 175 6.32 2.79 1.65
C GLY A 175 7.28 3.89 1.24
N PHE A 176 7.24 4.97 2.01
CA PHE A 176 8.16 6.08 1.91
C PHE A 176 9.03 6.13 3.16
N ASP A 177 10.31 6.39 2.97
CA ASP A 177 11.27 6.60 4.03
C ASP A 177 12.03 7.92 3.72
N PRO A 178 11.97 8.93 4.62
CA PRO A 178 12.76 10.15 4.50
C PRO A 178 14.27 9.91 4.39
N PHE A 179 14.73 8.71 4.80
CA PHE A 179 16.08 8.19 4.68
C PHE A 179 17.17 9.09 5.29
N GLY A 180 17.81 9.97 4.52
CA GLY A 180 18.90 10.83 4.97
C GLY A 180 18.83 12.25 4.40
N VAL A 181 19.86 13.07 4.62
CA VAL A 181 19.84 14.49 4.22
C VAL A 181 19.62 14.70 2.72
N GLN A 182 20.31 13.92 1.89
CA GLN A 182 20.39 14.17 0.44
C GLN A 182 19.41 13.33 -0.38
N SER A 183 18.97 12.18 0.17
CA SER A 183 18.11 11.23 -0.52
C SER A 183 16.85 10.93 0.27
N SER A 184 15.81 10.54 -0.45
CA SER A 184 14.66 9.82 0.09
C SER A 184 14.65 8.40 -0.49
N MET A 185 13.87 7.51 0.12
CA MET A 185 13.73 6.12 -0.32
C MET A 185 12.27 5.74 -0.45
N LYS A 186 11.92 5.00 -1.50
CA LYS A 186 10.66 4.25 -1.58
C LYS A 186 10.91 2.76 -1.48
N TRP A 187 10.10 2.10 -0.67
CA TRP A 187 10.16 0.66 -0.45
C TRP A 187 8.94 -0.02 -1.07
N ILE A 188 9.18 -1.13 -1.77
CA ILE A 188 8.13 -2.06 -2.19
C ILE A 188 8.46 -3.43 -1.61
N GLU A 189 7.58 -3.98 -0.78
CA GLU A 189 7.82 -5.28 -0.18
C GLU A 189 6.54 -6.08 0.03
N VAL A 190 6.67 -7.39 0.09
CA VAL A 190 5.55 -8.29 0.31
C VAL A 190 5.46 -8.66 1.79
N LEU A 191 4.33 -8.34 2.42
CA LEU A 191 3.92 -8.82 3.72
C LEU A 191 3.12 -10.12 3.57
N THR A 192 3.51 -11.13 4.35
CA THR A 192 2.74 -12.35 4.56
C THR A 192 2.59 -12.63 6.05
N PHE A 193 1.78 -13.61 6.42
CA PHE A 193 1.71 -14.12 7.78
C PHE A 193 2.17 -15.58 7.80
N ASN A 194 3.03 -15.92 8.75
CA ASN A 194 3.49 -17.30 8.95
C ASN A 194 2.37 -18.16 9.60
N GLU A 195 2.67 -19.44 9.86
CA GLU A 195 1.73 -20.38 10.49
C GLU A 195 1.26 -19.92 11.88
N LYS A 196 2.13 -19.22 12.63
CA LYS A 196 1.79 -18.60 13.92
C LYS A 196 1.00 -17.30 13.76
N ARG A 197 0.65 -16.94 12.53
CA ARG A 197 -0.03 -15.70 12.14
C ARG A 197 0.75 -14.45 12.56
N GLU A 198 2.07 -14.50 12.54
CA GLU A 198 2.96 -13.36 12.75
C GLU A 198 3.37 -12.74 11.40
N PRO A 199 3.57 -11.41 11.34
CA PRO A 199 3.93 -10.74 10.10
C PRO A 199 5.37 -11.06 9.67
N VAL A 200 5.52 -11.31 8.38
CA VAL A 200 6.77 -11.63 7.70
C VAL A 200 6.90 -10.73 6.49
N PHE A 201 7.98 -9.96 6.43
CA PHE A 201 8.23 -8.91 5.44
C PHE A 201 9.33 -9.33 4.46
N GLY A 202 9.04 -9.16 3.18
CA GLY A 202 9.91 -9.56 2.08
C GLY A 202 9.98 -11.07 1.87
N GLY A 203 10.85 -11.47 0.95
CA GLY A 203 10.96 -12.84 0.43
C GLY A 203 11.24 -12.78 -1.07
N PRO A 204 11.69 -13.86 -1.73
CA PRO A 204 12.09 -13.88 -3.13
C PRO A 204 10.88 -13.79 -4.08
N PHE A 205 10.09 -12.73 -3.92
CA PHE A 205 8.87 -12.44 -4.65
C PHE A 205 9.14 -11.54 -5.84
N PHE A 206 10.20 -10.74 -5.85
CA PHE A 206 10.57 -9.93 -7.00
C PHE A 206 11.61 -10.69 -7.83
N THR A 207 11.27 -11.06 -9.07
CA THR A 207 12.14 -11.83 -9.96
C THR A 207 12.45 -11.10 -11.24
N TYR A 208 13.63 -11.38 -11.79
CA TYR A 208 14.15 -10.84 -13.03
C TYR A 208 14.36 -11.96 -14.05
N GLU A 209 13.51 -12.98 -14.01
CA GLU A 209 13.66 -14.21 -14.81
C GLU A 209 13.48 -13.97 -16.31
N ASN A 210 12.79 -12.89 -16.69
CA ASN A 210 12.60 -12.47 -18.07
C ASN A 210 13.61 -11.39 -18.52
N ASP A 211 14.52 -10.95 -17.65
CA ASP A 211 15.55 -9.96 -18.02
C ASP A 211 16.62 -10.63 -18.90
N SER A 212 17.09 -9.91 -19.91
CA SER A 212 18.21 -10.38 -20.76
C SER A 212 19.51 -10.53 -19.97
N ILE A 213 19.66 -9.78 -18.87
CA ILE A 213 20.78 -9.88 -17.95
C ILE A 213 20.28 -10.55 -16.67
N PRO A 214 20.79 -11.74 -16.31
CA PRO A 214 20.38 -12.42 -15.09
C PRO A 214 20.63 -11.56 -13.85
N LYS A 215 19.62 -11.39 -13.01
CA LYS A 215 19.72 -10.75 -11.70
C LYS A 215 19.13 -11.67 -10.63
N PRO A 216 19.71 -11.71 -9.42
CA PRO A 216 19.12 -12.46 -8.32
C PRO A 216 17.74 -11.88 -7.94
N PRO A 217 16.82 -12.71 -7.41
CA PRO A 217 15.57 -12.19 -6.89
C PRO A 217 15.83 -11.25 -5.71
N LYS A 218 15.00 -10.22 -5.59
CA LYS A 218 15.06 -9.27 -4.48
C LYS A 218 13.99 -9.58 -3.44
N TYR A 219 14.32 -9.31 -2.17
CA TYR A 219 13.39 -9.54 -1.06
C TYR A 219 12.45 -8.35 -0.83
N ARG A 220 12.90 -7.17 -1.25
CA ARG A 220 12.18 -5.90 -1.31
C ARG A 220 12.87 -5.05 -2.37
N ILE A 221 12.13 -4.12 -2.96
CA ILE A 221 12.68 -3.12 -3.89
C ILE A 221 12.92 -1.84 -3.09
N GLY A 222 14.17 -1.39 -3.06
CA GLY A 222 14.53 -0.04 -2.62
C GLY A 222 14.75 0.85 -3.83
N VAL A 223 14.09 2.01 -3.84
CA VAL A 223 14.27 3.05 -4.86
C VAL A 223 14.76 4.30 -4.15
N GLU A 224 16.07 4.52 -4.16
CA GLU A 224 16.69 5.73 -3.62
C GLU A 224 16.72 6.83 -4.68
N PHE A 225 16.39 8.05 -4.28
CA PHE A 225 16.31 9.18 -5.20
C PHE A 225 16.64 10.49 -4.51
N LYS A 226 17.00 11.49 -5.33
CA LYS A 226 17.28 12.86 -4.88
C LYS A 226 16.14 13.41 -4.04
N LYS A 227 16.46 13.96 -2.87
CA LYS A 227 15.46 14.59 -2.01
C LYS A 227 14.77 15.75 -2.73
N GLY A 228 13.44 15.79 -2.62
CA GLY A 228 12.60 16.77 -3.33
C GLY A 228 12.20 16.37 -4.74
N ALA A 229 12.80 15.34 -5.35
CA ALA A 229 12.28 14.76 -6.58
C ALA A 229 10.98 14.01 -6.32
N ARG A 230 10.08 14.00 -7.30
CA ARG A 230 8.85 13.20 -7.27
C ARG A 230 9.05 11.98 -8.15
N ILE A 231 8.97 10.80 -7.56
CA ILE A 231 9.09 9.52 -8.29
C ILE A 231 7.80 8.72 -8.18
N LEU A 232 7.44 7.97 -9.21
CA LEU A 232 6.42 6.94 -9.20
C LEU A 232 7.02 5.60 -8.74
N ALA A 233 6.34 4.96 -7.79
CA ALA A 233 6.62 3.59 -7.37
C ALA A 233 5.32 3.05 -6.75
N ASN A 234 4.37 2.62 -7.57
CA ASN A 234 3.05 2.27 -7.08
C ASN A 234 2.35 1.24 -7.96
N TYR A 235 1.30 0.62 -7.44
CA TYR A 235 0.42 -0.23 -8.25
C TYR A 235 -0.52 0.62 -9.11
N ILE A 236 -0.63 0.28 -10.38
CA ILE A 236 -1.54 0.87 -11.37
C ILE A 236 -2.67 -0.13 -11.62
N PRO A 237 -3.86 0.07 -11.02
CA PRO A 237 -4.96 -0.89 -11.11
C PRO A 237 -5.40 -1.21 -12.54
N GLU A 238 -5.36 -0.22 -13.44
CA GLU A 238 -5.80 -0.35 -14.83
C GLU A 238 -4.92 -1.29 -15.64
N GLU A 239 -3.62 -1.30 -15.33
CA GLU A 239 -2.60 -2.09 -16.04
C GLU A 239 -2.24 -3.38 -15.26
N GLU A 240 -2.73 -3.51 -14.03
CA GLU A 240 -2.44 -4.60 -13.09
C GLU A 240 -0.93 -4.83 -12.84
N ILE A 241 -0.15 -3.75 -12.89
CA ILE A 241 1.29 -3.75 -12.68
C ILE A 241 1.68 -2.82 -11.53
N ILE A 242 2.82 -3.12 -10.92
CA ILE A 242 3.59 -2.13 -10.19
C ILE A 242 4.39 -1.35 -11.22
N LEU A 243 4.30 -0.03 -11.20
CA LEU A 243 5.06 0.86 -12.07
C LEU A 243 6.07 1.64 -11.22
N VAL A 244 7.31 1.68 -11.67
CA VAL A 244 8.42 2.36 -11.00
C VAL A 244 9.14 3.23 -12.02
N ASP A 245 9.32 4.51 -11.73
CA ASP A 245 10.12 5.39 -12.59
C ASP A 245 11.53 4.86 -12.72
N HIS A 246 12.04 4.82 -13.95
CA HIS A 246 13.46 4.64 -14.18
C HIS A 246 14.19 5.92 -13.78
N LEU A 247 15.28 5.77 -13.01
CA LEU A 247 16.00 6.90 -12.43
C LEU A 247 17.40 7.02 -13.02
N ILE A 248 17.79 8.24 -13.34
CA ILE A 248 19.13 8.59 -13.81
C ILE A 248 19.74 9.69 -12.95
N SER A 249 21.06 9.76 -12.88
CA SER A 249 21.75 10.89 -12.27
C SER A 249 21.60 12.14 -13.13
N GLU A 250 21.09 13.23 -12.56
CA GLU A 250 21.04 14.55 -13.23
C GLU A 250 22.43 15.21 -13.39
N THR A 251 23.44 14.66 -12.70
CA THR A 251 24.82 15.19 -12.66
C THR A 251 25.87 14.25 -13.26
N ASP A 252 25.43 13.21 -13.99
CA ASP A 252 26.31 12.16 -14.53
C ASP A 252 27.19 11.42 -13.49
N GLN A 253 26.72 11.28 -12.25
CA GLN A 253 27.32 10.53 -11.14
C GLN A 253 26.43 9.33 -10.75
N PRO A 254 26.36 8.26 -11.58
CA PRO A 254 25.46 7.12 -11.39
C PRO A 254 25.75 6.28 -10.12
N GLU A 255 26.88 6.49 -9.46
CA GLU A 255 27.21 5.91 -8.16
C GLU A 255 26.58 6.64 -6.97
N LEU A 256 26.02 7.84 -7.20
CA LEU A 256 25.47 8.72 -6.17
C LEU A 256 23.95 8.79 -6.29
N ALA A 257 23.24 7.92 -5.58
CA ALA A 257 21.78 7.83 -5.63
C ALA A 257 21.06 9.13 -5.23
N TRP A 258 21.70 10.03 -4.48
CA TRP A 258 21.15 11.35 -4.16
C TRP A 258 21.05 12.31 -5.35
N THR A 259 21.58 11.93 -6.52
CA THR A 259 21.47 12.68 -7.78
C THR A 259 20.34 12.18 -8.68
N PHE A 260 19.66 11.11 -8.27
CA PHE A 260 18.74 10.37 -9.13
C PHE A 260 17.39 11.07 -9.26
N ILE A 261 16.95 11.28 -10.50
CA ILE A 261 15.65 11.83 -10.88
C ILE A 261 15.00 10.94 -11.97
N PRO A 262 13.67 10.96 -12.14
CA PRO A 262 13.01 10.28 -13.24
C PRO A 262 13.46 10.80 -14.61
N ASP A 263 13.70 9.90 -15.56
CA ASP A 263 13.99 10.25 -16.97
C ASP A 263 12.77 10.19 -17.90
N GLY A 264 11.63 9.74 -17.37
CA GLY A 264 10.37 9.59 -18.09
C GLY A 264 10.08 8.18 -18.57
N ASP A 265 11.06 7.27 -18.55
CA ASP A 265 10.84 5.84 -18.75
C ASP A 265 10.36 5.19 -17.43
N GLN A 266 9.70 4.03 -17.55
CA GLN A 266 9.26 3.25 -16.39
C GLN A 266 9.58 1.77 -16.56
N GLU A 267 10.07 1.20 -15.47
CA GLU A 267 10.12 -0.24 -15.24
C GLU A 267 8.81 -0.69 -14.57
N GLY A 268 8.52 -1.98 -14.63
CA GLY A 268 7.33 -2.52 -14.01
C GLY A 268 7.51 -3.89 -13.41
N TYR A 269 6.51 -4.33 -12.65
CA TYR A 269 6.42 -5.69 -12.15
C TYR A 269 4.99 -6.19 -12.28
N LYS A 270 4.82 -7.39 -12.83
CA LYS A 270 3.52 -8.04 -12.98
C LYS A 270 3.40 -9.26 -12.08
N TRP A 271 2.25 -9.44 -11.45
CA TRP A 271 2.05 -10.58 -10.55
C TRP A 271 1.75 -11.86 -11.34
N GLU A 272 2.68 -12.81 -11.29
CA GLU A 272 2.58 -14.10 -11.97
C GLU A 272 3.08 -15.21 -11.05
N ASN A 273 2.30 -16.29 -10.92
CA ASN A 273 2.68 -17.50 -10.20
C ASN A 273 3.22 -17.27 -8.76
N GLY A 274 2.66 -16.28 -8.06
CA GLY A 274 3.03 -15.96 -6.68
C GLY A 274 4.24 -15.02 -6.55
N LYS A 275 4.63 -14.36 -7.64
CA LYS A 275 5.80 -13.48 -7.72
C LYS A 275 5.49 -12.23 -8.55
N TRP A 276 6.18 -11.13 -8.26
CA TRP A 276 6.30 -9.94 -9.08
C TRP A 276 7.43 -10.13 -10.09
N VAL A 277 7.08 -10.43 -11.33
CA VAL A 277 8.02 -10.62 -12.43
C VAL A 277 8.32 -9.27 -13.08
N HIS A 278 9.60 -8.93 -13.17
CA HIS A 278 10.08 -7.66 -13.69
C HIS A 278 9.79 -7.48 -15.19
N ILE A 279 9.49 -6.24 -15.57
CA ILE A 279 9.29 -5.74 -16.92
C ILE A 279 10.25 -4.56 -17.09
N ASN A 280 11.32 -4.76 -17.85
CA ASN A 280 12.37 -3.74 -18.02
C ASN A 280 11.86 -2.42 -18.60
N LYS A 281 10.95 -2.47 -19.57
CA LYS A 281 10.37 -1.26 -20.17
C LYS A 281 8.89 -1.48 -20.40
N VAL A 282 8.07 -0.82 -19.61
CA VAL A 282 6.60 -0.98 -19.66
C VAL A 282 6.02 -0.30 -20.89
N PHE A 283 6.44 0.94 -21.17
CA PHE A 283 5.99 1.68 -22.33
C PHE A 283 7.10 1.74 -23.38
N THR A 284 6.84 1.17 -24.55
CA THR A 284 7.80 1.12 -25.66
C THR A 284 7.52 2.16 -26.75
N PHE A 285 6.59 3.09 -26.50
CA PHE A 285 6.20 4.07 -27.51
C PHE A 285 7.34 5.05 -27.78
N LYS A 286 7.93 4.96 -28.97
CA LYS A 286 8.89 5.93 -29.49
C LYS A 286 8.16 6.80 -30.52
N LEU A 287 8.06 8.09 -30.25
CA LEU A 287 7.71 9.05 -31.29
C LEU A 287 8.88 9.14 -32.28
N GLN A 288 8.59 9.08 -33.58
CA GLN A 288 9.56 9.52 -34.57
C GLN A 288 9.72 11.04 -34.45
N ASP A 289 10.94 11.57 -34.60
CA ASP A 289 11.21 13.01 -34.54
C ASP A 289 10.22 13.79 -35.41
N GLY A 290 9.50 14.73 -34.79
CA GLY A 290 8.50 15.57 -35.45
C GLY A 290 7.06 15.03 -35.45
N GLN A 291 6.79 13.85 -34.87
CA GLN A 291 5.42 13.39 -34.65
C GLN A 291 4.94 13.71 -33.24
N ALA A 292 3.70 14.19 -33.12
CA ALA A 292 3.00 14.30 -31.84
C ALA A 292 2.37 12.95 -31.46
N PRO A 293 2.25 12.61 -30.16
CA PRO A 293 1.58 11.39 -29.72
C PRO A 293 0.11 11.39 -30.16
N ASN A 294 -0.21 10.51 -31.09
CA ASN A 294 -1.56 10.30 -31.61
C ASN A 294 -2.08 8.96 -31.08
N GLU A 295 -2.36 8.88 -29.79
CA GLU A 295 -2.84 7.61 -29.21
C GLU A 295 -4.27 7.27 -29.63
N ASP A 296 -5.06 8.23 -30.12
CA ASP A 296 -6.29 7.96 -30.88
C ASP A 296 -6.84 9.29 -31.44
N PRO A 297 -6.46 9.73 -32.65
CA PRO A 297 -6.95 10.98 -33.19
C PRO A 297 -8.47 10.90 -33.37
N ILE A 298 -9.18 11.83 -32.71
CA ILE A 298 -10.64 12.01 -32.85
C ILE A 298 -10.99 12.53 -34.26
N LEU A 299 -9.99 13.06 -34.96
CA LEU A 299 -10.10 13.57 -36.30
C LEU A 299 -9.59 12.50 -37.29
N ASP A 300 -10.32 12.32 -38.38
CA ASP A 300 -9.82 11.55 -39.51
C ASP A 300 -8.65 12.28 -40.21
N ALA A 301 -8.00 11.61 -41.16
CA ALA A 301 -6.88 12.19 -41.93
C ALA A 301 -7.24 13.46 -42.73
N LYS A 302 -8.53 13.84 -42.79
CA LYS A 302 -9.04 15.06 -43.44
C LYS A 302 -9.48 16.12 -42.43
N GLY A 303 -9.22 15.92 -41.13
CA GLY A 303 -9.55 16.85 -40.06
C GLY A 303 -11.03 16.84 -39.64
N LYS A 304 -11.81 15.84 -40.07
CA LYS A 304 -13.23 15.72 -39.69
C LYS A 304 -13.38 14.85 -38.44
N LYS A 305 -14.27 15.25 -37.52
CA LYS A 305 -14.55 14.48 -36.31
C LYS A 305 -15.14 13.12 -36.65
N ASP A 306 -14.54 12.05 -36.13
CA ASP A 306 -15.09 10.71 -36.13
C ASP A 306 -16.14 10.61 -35.00
N GLU A 307 -17.39 10.89 -35.35
CA GLU A 307 -18.53 10.90 -34.41
C GLU A 307 -18.74 9.55 -33.74
N LYS A 308 -18.38 8.45 -34.41
CA LYS A 308 -18.51 7.09 -33.86
C LYS A 308 -17.49 6.86 -32.75
N LYS A 309 -16.22 7.22 -32.99
CA LYS A 309 -15.18 7.17 -31.94
C LYS A 309 -15.46 8.09 -30.76
N LEU A 310 -16.03 9.27 -31.02
CA LEU A 310 -16.47 10.22 -29.99
C LEU A 310 -17.55 9.60 -29.08
N GLN A 311 -18.52 8.92 -29.69
CA GLN A 311 -19.60 8.25 -28.98
C GLN A 311 -19.05 7.07 -28.15
N GLU A 312 -18.20 6.23 -28.73
CA GLU A 312 -17.57 5.09 -28.04
C GLU A 312 -16.71 5.53 -26.83
N LYS A 313 -15.91 6.60 -26.97
CA LYS A 313 -15.16 7.18 -25.85
C LYS A 313 -16.09 7.76 -24.78
N SER A 314 -17.16 8.42 -25.18
CA SER A 314 -18.15 8.99 -24.24
C SER A 314 -18.86 7.90 -23.44
N ASP A 315 -19.24 6.80 -24.08
CA ASP A 315 -19.92 5.68 -23.43
C ASP A 315 -18.96 4.89 -22.52
N LYS A 316 -17.68 4.76 -22.90
CA LYS A 316 -16.63 4.17 -22.06
C LYS A 316 -16.36 5.01 -20.81
N ASN A 317 -16.33 6.34 -20.95
CA ASN A 317 -16.15 7.26 -19.82
C ASN A 317 -17.36 7.25 -18.87
N LYS A 318 -18.59 7.22 -19.40
CA LYS A 318 -19.82 7.09 -18.57
C LYS A 318 -19.85 5.78 -17.77
N LYS A 319 -19.40 4.67 -18.37
CA LYS A 319 -19.25 3.40 -17.62
C LYS A 319 -18.22 3.51 -16.51
N LYS A 320 -17.05 4.11 -16.78
CA LYS A 320 -16.00 4.32 -15.78
C LYS A 320 -16.45 5.21 -14.62
N ASP A 321 -17.22 6.26 -14.86
CA ASP A 321 -17.70 7.13 -13.78
C ASP A 321 -18.73 6.46 -12.87
N ASN A 322 -19.50 5.50 -13.37
CA ASN A 322 -20.43 4.72 -12.55
C ASN A 322 -19.73 3.63 -11.70
N GLU A 323 -18.46 3.33 -11.98
CA GLU A 323 -17.67 2.28 -11.29
C GLU A 323 -16.60 2.85 -10.33
N LYS A 324 -16.39 4.18 -10.31
CA LYS A 324 -15.41 4.81 -9.42
C LYS A 324 -15.88 4.81 -7.96
N VAL A 325 -15.12 4.14 -7.10
CA VAL A 325 -15.09 4.40 -5.65
C VAL A 325 -14.28 5.68 -5.43
N PRO A 326 -14.74 6.65 -4.62
CA PRO A 326 -14.02 7.91 -4.45
C PRO A 326 -12.62 7.69 -3.87
N ILE A 327 -11.61 8.11 -4.63
CA ILE A 327 -10.22 8.20 -4.20
C ILE A 327 -10.08 9.55 -3.49
N ASN A 328 -9.75 9.53 -2.20
CA ASN A 328 -9.46 10.74 -1.43
C ASN A 328 -8.05 11.23 -1.80
N TYR A 329 -7.96 12.43 -2.37
CA TYR A 329 -6.71 13.04 -2.84
C TYR A 329 -6.14 14.09 -1.87
N ASP A 330 -6.54 14.07 -0.60
CA ASP A 330 -5.93 14.91 0.42
C ASP A 330 -4.77 14.16 1.09
N ASN A 331 -3.57 14.32 0.52
CA ASN A 331 -2.27 14.14 1.19
C ASN A 331 -1.45 15.41 1.01
#